data_AF-A0A8S3UZ01-F1
#
_entry.id   AF-A0A8S3UZ01-F1
#
_cell.length_a   1.000
_cell.length_b   1.000
_cell.length_c   1.000
_cell.angle_alpha   90.00
_cell.angle_beta   90.00
_cell.angle_gamma   90.00
#
_symmetry.space_group_name_H-M   'P 1'
#
loop_
_entity.id
_entity.type
_entity.pdbx_description
1 polymer ?
#
loop_
_entity_poly.entity_id
_entity_poly.type
_entity_poly.pdbx_seq_one_letter_code
_entity_poly.pdbx_strand_id
1 'polypeptide(L)'
;MHSFNFSYLDLSIKPCENYSNNKEPCRGDEEKGSLSKIQEKQAEKLKEINDKLGKALVAQKEIEKWDKRNYKSLNQQEFFLLLLREILDPKYGMFKFYEESRVDWFNSDSFEEPVMFYLIGCLCGLAIYNSTIIVLNFPLALYKKLLKRSPDVEDLKEVMPQLGRGLQQMMDYEEDDFEDVFCQTFEISVESFGEIKNVELCKGGSKKTVTKSNR
;
A
#
# COMPACT_ATOMS: atom_id res chain seq x y z
N MET A 1 19.78 -12.89 30.93
CA MET A 1 18.31 -13.07 30.96
C MET A 1 17.70 -11.85 31.61
N HIS A 2 17.36 -10.83 30.82
CA HIS A 2 16.53 -9.73 31.31
C HIS A 2 15.26 -9.70 30.49
N SER A 3 14.19 -10.07 31.18
CA SER A 3 12.80 -10.00 30.75
C SER A 3 12.45 -8.53 30.57
N PHE A 4 12.15 -8.09 29.34
CA PHE A 4 11.65 -6.75 29.09
C PHE A 4 10.13 -6.75 29.02
N ASN A 5 9.57 -5.88 29.85
CA ASN A 5 8.16 -5.69 30.11
C ASN A 5 7.54 -4.91 28.93
N PHE A 6 6.58 -5.53 28.24
CA PHE A 6 5.95 -5.04 26.99
C PHE A 6 4.79 -4.06 27.25
N SER A 7 4.97 -3.08 28.16
CA SER A 7 3.87 -2.20 28.61
C SER A 7 3.88 -0.78 28.04
N TYR A 8 4.80 -0.41 27.14
CA TYR A 8 4.84 0.93 26.56
C TYR A 8 5.14 0.92 25.07
N LEU A 9 4.17 0.48 24.27
CA LEU A 9 4.07 0.78 22.84
C LEU A 9 2.59 0.77 22.45
N ASP A 10 1.82 1.69 23.04
CA ASP A 10 0.54 2.10 22.49
C ASP A 10 0.81 3.02 21.29
N LEU A 11 1.36 2.43 20.22
CA LEU A 11 1.26 2.98 18.88
C LEU A 11 -0.07 2.49 18.31
N SER A 12 -1.16 3.03 18.85
CA SER A 12 -2.42 3.13 18.13
C SER A 12 -2.16 3.96 16.86
N ILE A 13 -1.64 3.30 15.82
CA ILE A 13 -1.99 3.64 14.44
C ILE A 13 -3.47 3.32 14.38
N LYS A 14 -4.30 4.29 14.79
CA LYS A 14 -5.72 4.23 14.47
C LYS A 14 -5.76 4.10 12.95
N PRO A 15 -6.38 3.05 12.40
CA PRO A 15 -6.86 3.12 11.03
C PRO A 15 -7.61 4.45 10.90
N CYS A 16 -7.54 5.12 9.76
CA CYS A 16 -8.47 6.20 9.48
C CYS A 16 -9.90 5.64 9.54
N GLU A 17 -10.47 5.60 10.75
CA GLU A 17 -11.90 5.39 11.01
C GLU A 17 -12.60 6.62 10.46
N ASN A 18 -12.99 6.54 9.19
CA ASN A 18 -14.17 7.18 8.61
C ASN A 18 -14.39 6.70 7.18
N TYR A 19 -14.38 5.38 6.96
CA TYR A 19 -14.95 4.77 5.75
C TYR A 19 -15.61 3.45 6.12
N SER A 20 -16.86 3.54 6.59
CA SER A 20 -17.92 2.52 6.49
C SER A 20 -18.90 2.69 7.64
N ASN A 21 -20.00 3.39 7.38
CA ASN A 21 -21.29 3.05 7.98
C ASN A 21 -22.38 3.55 7.03
N ASN A 22 -22.63 2.74 6.00
CA ASN A 22 -23.93 2.60 5.34
C ASN A 22 -23.85 1.39 4.42
N LYS A 23 -24.13 0.20 4.98
CA LYS A 23 -24.54 -0.96 4.19
C LYS A 23 -26.07 -0.99 4.20
N GLU A 24 -26.69 -0.52 3.12
CA GLU A 24 -28.01 -1.02 2.74
C GLU A 24 -27.82 -2.16 1.72
N PRO A 25 -28.60 -3.25 1.80
CA PRO A 25 -28.41 -4.43 0.96
C PRO A 25 -29.23 -4.30 -0.35
N CYS A 26 -28.55 -4.24 -1.49
CA CYS A 26 -29.21 -4.39 -2.80
C CYS A 26 -29.43 -5.90 -3.12
N ARG A 27 -30.70 -6.31 -3.29
CA ARG A 27 -31.14 -7.56 -3.97
C ARG A 27 -30.63 -7.51 -5.42
N GLY A 28 -29.89 -8.49 -5.92
CA GLY A 28 -30.35 -9.83 -6.36
C GLY A 28 -30.67 -9.76 -7.87
N ASP A 29 -30.17 -10.59 -8.80
CA ASP A 29 -29.64 -11.95 -8.70
C ASP A 29 -28.81 -12.37 -9.96
N GLU A 30 -28.15 -11.45 -10.68
CA GLU A 30 -27.36 -11.81 -11.89
C GLU A 30 -25.82 -11.86 -11.68
N GLU A 31 -25.28 -11.27 -10.62
CA GLU A 31 -23.81 -11.18 -10.40
C GLU A 31 -23.17 -12.38 -9.70
N LYS A 32 -23.98 -13.27 -9.10
CA LYS A 32 -23.45 -14.42 -8.33
C LYS A 32 -22.69 -15.43 -9.20
N GLY A 33 -22.95 -15.48 -10.50
CA GLY A 33 -22.34 -16.43 -11.43
C GLY A 33 -20.98 -16.01 -12.00
N SER A 34 -20.65 -14.72 -11.99
CA SER A 34 -19.35 -14.18 -12.42
C SER A 34 -18.38 -14.08 -11.23
N LEU A 35 -18.88 -13.65 -10.06
CA LEU A 35 -18.13 -13.63 -8.80
C LEU A 35 -17.70 -15.03 -8.35
N SER A 36 -18.56 -16.05 -8.50
CA SER A 36 -18.21 -17.45 -8.19
C SER A 36 -17.11 -17.99 -9.09
N LYS A 37 -17.15 -17.68 -10.40
CA LYS A 37 -16.12 -18.08 -11.37
C LYS A 37 -14.77 -17.43 -11.10
N ILE A 38 -14.75 -16.16 -10.65
CA ILE A 38 -13.52 -15.47 -10.27
C ILE A 38 -12.93 -16.09 -8.99
N GLN A 39 -13.77 -16.36 -8.00
CA GLN A 39 -13.36 -17.02 -6.75
C GLN A 39 -12.85 -18.45 -6.99
N GLU A 40 -13.49 -19.23 -7.87
CA GLU A 40 -13.02 -20.56 -8.27
C GLU A 40 -11.67 -20.49 -9.00
N LYS A 41 -11.51 -19.54 -9.93
CA LYS A 41 -10.26 -19.33 -10.67
C LYS A 41 -9.11 -18.83 -9.77
N GLN A 42 -9.42 -18.07 -8.71
CA GLN A 42 -8.47 -17.68 -7.67
C GLN A 42 -8.11 -18.85 -6.76
N ALA A 43 -9.07 -19.67 -6.36
CA ALA A 43 -8.84 -20.86 -5.54
C ALA A 43 -7.98 -21.91 -6.26
N GLU A 44 -8.18 -22.09 -7.57
CA GLU A 44 -7.38 -22.99 -8.39
C GLU A 44 -5.93 -22.50 -8.55
N LYS A 45 -5.74 -21.18 -8.76
CA LYS A 45 -4.41 -20.55 -8.73
C LYS A 45 -3.73 -20.68 -7.37
N LEU A 46 -4.46 -20.49 -6.27
CA LEU A 46 -3.93 -20.67 -4.91
C LEU A 46 -3.50 -22.11 -4.65
N LYS A 47 -4.25 -23.10 -5.17
CA LYS A 47 -3.89 -24.51 -5.07
C LYS A 47 -2.63 -24.84 -5.87
N GLU A 48 -2.48 -24.28 -7.07
CA GLU A 48 -1.28 -24.42 -7.90
C GLU A 48 -0.05 -23.78 -7.22
N ILE A 49 -0.22 -22.61 -6.62
CA ILE A 49 0.82 -21.93 -5.84
C ILE A 49 1.20 -22.77 -4.63
N ASN A 50 0.23 -23.31 -3.88
CA ASN A 50 0.50 -24.11 -2.68
C ASN A 50 1.19 -25.45 -3.02
N ASP A 51 0.88 -26.06 -4.17
CA ASP A 51 1.58 -27.25 -4.67
C ASP A 51 3.01 -26.92 -5.12
N LYS A 52 3.22 -25.78 -5.80
CA LYS A 52 4.55 -25.28 -6.14
C LYS A 52 5.37 -24.92 -4.89
N LEU A 53 4.75 -24.31 -3.88
CA LEU A 53 5.36 -24.00 -2.60
C LEU A 53 5.69 -25.28 -1.83
N GLY A 54 4.80 -26.27 -1.80
CA GLY A 54 5.06 -27.58 -1.19
C GLY A 54 6.25 -28.30 -1.84
N LYS A 55 6.31 -28.31 -3.18
CA LYS A 55 7.46 -28.83 -3.94
C LYS A 55 8.73 -28.03 -3.68
N ALA A 56 8.64 -26.71 -3.61
CA ALA A 56 9.76 -25.83 -3.26
C ALA A 56 10.23 -26.03 -1.81
N LEU A 57 9.34 -26.39 -0.88
CA LEU A 57 9.65 -26.61 0.53
C LEU A 57 10.29 -28.00 0.75
N VAL A 58 9.86 -29.01 -0.01
CA VAL A 58 10.55 -30.31 -0.11
C VAL A 58 11.92 -30.14 -0.77
N ALA A 59 12.00 -29.34 -1.84
CA ALA A 59 13.28 -28.98 -2.45
C ALA A 59 14.17 -28.18 -1.48
N GLN A 60 13.62 -27.28 -0.66
CA GLN A 60 14.35 -26.57 0.39
C GLN A 60 14.91 -27.52 1.45
N LYS A 61 14.13 -28.53 1.88
CA LYS A 61 14.62 -29.57 2.80
C LYS A 61 15.73 -30.43 2.18
N GLU A 62 15.71 -30.64 0.87
CA GLU A 62 16.80 -31.31 0.15
C GLU A 62 17.98 -30.36 -0.17
N ILE A 63 17.76 -29.04 -0.24
CA ILE A 63 18.80 -28.00 -0.31
C ILE A 63 19.49 -27.83 1.06
N GLU A 64 18.80 -27.99 2.19
CA GLU A 64 19.43 -28.06 3.52
C GLU A 64 20.38 -29.27 3.67
N LYS A 65 20.15 -30.34 2.89
CA LYS A 65 21.09 -31.46 2.74
C LYS A 65 22.25 -31.14 1.79
N TRP A 66 22.02 -30.30 0.78
CA TRP A 66 23.03 -29.89 -0.20
C TRP A 66 23.69 -28.56 0.23
N ASP A 67 24.72 -28.74 1.07
CA ASP A 67 25.89 -27.86 1.20
C ASP A 67 26.09 -27.09 2.52
N LYS A 68 26.42 -27.83 3.58
CA LYS A 68 27.03 -27.31 4.81
C LYS A 68 28.47 -26.77 4.62
N ARG A 69 29.07 -26.79 3.42
CA ARG A 69 30.40 -26.20 3.14
C ARG A 69 30.34 -24.77 2.60
N ASN A 70 29.18 -24.26 2.17
CA ASN A 70 29.02 -22.88 1.70
C ASN A 70 28.21 -21.94 2.62
N TYR A 71 27.74 -22.40 3.78
CA TYR A 71 27.16 -21.52 4.83
C TYR A 71 28.25 -21.02 5.80
N LYS A 72 29.31 -20.42 5.26
CA LYS A 72 30.31 -19.70 6.04
C LYS A 72 30.60 -18.37 5.35
N SER A 73 29.61 -17.49 5.38
CA SER A 73 29.67 -16.03 5.17
C SER A 73 28.33 -15.53 4.58
N LEU A 74 27.21 -15.76 5.26
CA LEU A 74 26.18 -14.72 5.23
C LEU A 74 26.15 -14.14 6.64
N ASN A 75 26.61 -12.90 6.76
CA ASN A 75 26.49 -12.15 8.00
C ASN A 75 24.98 -12.07 8.35
N GLN A 76 24.60 -12.10 9.64
CA GLN A 76 23.18 -11.97 10.04
C GLN A 76 22.51 -10.74 9.41
N GLN A 77 23.31 -9.70 9.15
CA GLN A 77 22.93 -8.50 8.42
C GLN A 77 22.53 -8.76 6.96
N GLU A 78 23.25 -9.63 6.24
CA GLU A 78 22.94 -9.97 4.84
C GLU A 78 21.68 -10.81 4.75
N PHE A 79 21.49 -11.78 5.65
CA PHE A 79 20.25 -12.55 5.72
C PHE A 79 19.03 -11.64 6.00
N PHE A 80 19.18 -10.71 6.95
CA PHE A 80 18.15 -9.74 7.26
C PHE A 80 17.81 -8.84 6.06
N LEU A 81 18.81 -8.36 5.33
CA LEU A 81 18.62 -7.53 4.13
C LEU A 81 17.93 -8.30 3.00
N LEU A 82 18.24 -9.58 2.81
CA LEU A 82 17.57 -10.43 1.82
C LEU A 82 16.10 -10.65 2.18
N LEU A 83 15.81 -10.98 3.45
CA LEU A 83 14.44 -11.14 3.94
C LEU A 83 13.63 -9.85 3.76
N LEU A 84 14.21 -8.71 4.11
CA LEU A 84 13.54 -7.42 3.97
C LEU A 84 13.26 -7.08 2.51
N ARG A 85 14.23 -7.32 1.61
CA ARG A 85 14.04 -7.16 0.16
C ARG A 85 12.95 -8.06 -0.38
N GLU A 86 12.85 -9.28 0.12
CA GLU A 86 11.80 -10.20 -0.28
C GLU A 86 10.44 -9.68 0.18
N ILE A 87 10.26 -9.32 1.46
CA ILE A 87 8.98 -8.84 1.98
C ILE A 87 8.53 -7.52 1.33
N LEU A 88 9.47 -6.64 0.97
CA LEU A 88 9.19 -5.38 0.28
C LEU A 88 8.92 -5.54 -1.22
N ASP A 89 9.05 -6.75 -1.77
CA ASP A 89 8.84 -7.01 -3.18
C ASP A 89 7.36 -6.72 -3.56
N PRO A 90 7.09 -5.86 -4.55
CA PRO A 90 5.74 -5.55 -5.01
C PRO A 90 4.88 -6.78 -5.36
N LYS A 91 5.51 -7.94 -5.64
CA LYS A 91 4.79 -9.21 -5.90
C LYS A 91 3.87 -9.64 -4.75
N TYR A 92 4.11 -9.19 -3.52
CA TYR A 92 3.26 -9.47 -2.35
C TYR A 92 2.06 -8.53 -2.23
N GLY A 93 1.91 -7.56 -3.14
CA GLY A 93 0.70 -6.73 -3.24
C GLY A 93 0.54 -5.66 -2.14
N MET A 94 1.49 -5.54 -1.22
CA MET A 94 1.49 -4.52 -0.15
C MET A 94 1.80 -3.12 -0.67
N PHE A 95 2.70 -3.04 -1.65
CA PHE A 95 3.14 -1.80 -2.28
C PHE A 95 2.88 -1.85 -3.78
N LYS A 96 2.54 -0.69 -4.34
CA LYS A 96 2.41 -0.44 -5.77
C LYS A 96 3.61 0.37 -6.21
N PHE A 97 4.29 -0.11 -7.23
CA PHE A 97 5.36 0.61 -7.90
C PHE A 97 4.77 1.61 -8.90
N TYR A 98 5.17 2.88 -8.80
CA TYR A 98 4.78 3.93 -9.72
C TYR A 98 5.87 4.13 -10.77
N GLU A 99 5.61 3.72 -12.02
CA GLU A 99 6.62 3.73 -13.09
C GLU A 99 7.13 5.14 -13.43
N GLU A 100 6.26 6.15 -13.41
CA GLU A 100 6.63 7.54 -13.75
C GLU A 100 7.66 8.12 -12.78
N SER A 101 7.46 7.90 -11.48
CA SER A 101 8.28 8.45 -10.39
C SER A 101 9.35 7.48 -9.89
N ARG A 102 9.26 6.19 -10.24
CA ARG A 102 10.12 5.10 -9.77
C ARG A 102 10.15 4.99 -8.24
N VAL A 103 9.01 5.21 -7.60
CA VAL A 103 8.84 5.06 -6.15
C VAL A 103 7.83 3.97 -5.82
N ASP A 104 8.00 3.38 -4.64
CA ASP A 104 7.04 2.46 -4.06
C ASP A 104 6.07 3.24 -3.17
N TRP A 105 4.78 2.91 -3.23
CA TRP A 105 3.77 3.48 -2.32
C TRP A 105 2.76 2.42 -1.89
N PHE A 106 2.05 2.66 -0.79
CA PHE A 106 1.06 1.70 -0.28
C PHE A 106 -0.03 1.41 -1.30
N ASN A 107 -0.33 0.13 -1.46
CA ASN A 107 -1.47 -0.30 -2.27
C ASN A 107 -2.75 -0.22 -1.45
N SER A 108 -3.70 0.64 -1.86
CA SER A 108 -5.02 0.77 -1.23
C SER A 108 -5.87 -0.50 -1.36
N ASP A 109 -5.60 -1.29 -2.40
CA ASP A 109 -6.30 -2.54 -2.71
C ASP A 109 -5.54 -3.77 -2.17
N SER A 110 -4.60 -3.58 -1.24
CA SER A 110 -3.87 -4.69 -0.62
C SER A 110 -4.83 -5.59 0.17
N PHE A 111 -4.79 -6.90 -0.11
CA PHE A 111 -5.50 -7.92 0.68
C PHE A 111 -4.72 -8.40 1.92
N GLU A 112 -3.48 -7.93 2.08
CA GLU A 112 -2.63 -8.30 3.20
C GLU A 112 -3.13 -7.72 4.53
N GLU A 113 -2.89 -8.46 5.61
CA GLU A 113 -3.31 -8.05 6.94
C GLU A 113 -2.49 -6.86 7.47
N PRO A 114 -3.08 -5.98 8.30
CA PRO A 114 -2.36 -4.88 8.95
C PRO A 114 -1.09 -5.30 9.70
N VAL A 115 -1.04 -6.54 10.21
CA VAL A 115 0.11 -7.12 10.90
C VAL A 115 1.36 -7.16 10.02
N MET A 116 1.20 -7.37 8.70
CA MET A 116 2.32 -7.40 7.77
C MET A 116 2.98 -6.02 7.64
N PHE A 117 2.19 -4.94 7.59
CA PHE A 117 2.72 -3.57 7.60
C PHE A 117 3.44 -3.24 8.91
N TYR A 118 2.91 -3.72 10.04
CA TYR A 118 3.57 -3.58 11.34
C TYR A 118 4.93 -4.32 11.36
N LEU A 119 4.98 -5.55 10.85
CA LEU A 119 6.20 -6.34 10.76
C LEU A 119 7.27 -5.61 9.93
N ILE A 120 6.91 -5.07 8.76
CA ILE A 120 7.83 -4.27 7.93
C ILE A 120 8.34 -3.05 8.71
N GLY A 121 7.45 -2.35 9.41
CA GLY A 121 7.82 -1.24 10.27
C GLY A 121 8.84 -1.64 11.36
N CYS A 122 8.62 -2.78 12.02
CA CYS A 122 9.56 -3.33 13.01
C CYS A 122 10.91 -3.69 12.39
N LEU A 123 10.92 -4.31 11.20
CA LEU A 123 12.16 -4.64 10.49
C LEU A 123 12.91 -3.35 10.11
N CYS A 124 12.25 -2.37 9.51
CA CYS A 124 12.85 -1.07 9.19
C CYS A 124 13.41 -0.39 10.45
N GLY A 125 12.67 -0.41 11.56
CA GLY A 125 13.15 0.14 12.84
C GLY A 125 14.38 -0.59 13.39
N LEU A 126 14.40 -1.93 13.31
CA LEU A 126 15.54 -2.74 13.73
C LEU A 126 16.78 -2.48 12.87
N ALA A 127 16.60 -2.27 11.57
CA ALA A 127 17.69 -1.94 10.67
C ALA A 127 18.33 -0.59 11.00
N ILE A 128 17.50 0.43 11.26
CA ILE A 128 17.96 1.74 11.72
C ILE A 128 18.72 1.60 13.04
N TYR A 129 18.18 0.83 14.00
CA TYR A 129 18.82 0.58 15.29
C TYR A 129 20.21 -0.06 15.14
N ASN A 130 20.36 -1.01 14.21
CA ASN A 130 21.63 -1.68 13.93
C ASN A 130 22.55 -0.90 12.97
N SER A 131 22.19 0.34 12.57
CA SER A 131 22.91 1.13 11.57
C SER A 131 23.10 0.40 10.22
N THR A 132 22.14 -0.46 9.87
CA THR A 132 22.12 -1.18 8.60
C THR A 132 21.49 -0.31 7.53
N ILE A 133 22.22 -0.07 6.43
CA ILE A 133 21.72 0.68 5.29
C ILE A 133 20.76 -0.21 4.49
N ILE A 134 19.51 0.24 4.35
CA ILE A 134 18.50 -0.37 3.47
C ILE A 134 18.22 0.60 2.34
N VAL A 135 18.12 0.08 1.12
CA VAL A 135 17.64 0.84 -0.03
C VAL A 135 16.12 0.71 -0.09
N LEU A 136 15.42 1.78 0.30
CA LEU A 136 13.97 1.89 0.21
C LEU A 136 13.62 3.00 -0.79
N ASN A 137 12.85 2.68 -1.83
CA ASN A 137 12.43 3.65 -2.83
C ASN A 137 11.12 4.35 -2.43
N PHE A 138 10.95 4.67 -1.14
CA PHE A 138 9.76 5.38 -0.67
C PHE A 138 9.92 6.90 -0.83
N PRO A 139 8.84 7.62 -1.17
CA PRO A 139 8.84 9.09 -1.28
C PRO A 139 8.97 9.78 0.08
N LEU A 140 9.28 11.08 0.09
CA LEU A 140 9.42 11.88 1.31
C LEU A 140 8.13 11.92 2.15
N ALA A 141 6.98 11.81 1.48
CA ALA A 141 5.66 11.72 2.09
C ALA A 141 5.58 10.67 3.21
N LEU A 142 6.24 9.50 3.03
CA LEU A 142 6.25 8.44 4.04
C LEU A 142 6.94 8.91 5.31
N TYR A 143 8.13 9.49 5.19
CA TYR A 143 8.91 9.94 6.33
C TYR A 143 8.25 11.12 7.04
N LYS A 144 7.58 12.02 6.32
CA LYS A 144 6.72 13.06 6.91
C LYS A 144 5.61 12.43 7.75
N LYS A 145 4.91 11.41 7.23
CA LYS A 145 3.88 10.67 7.99
C LYS A 145 4.44 10.00 9.25
N LEU A 146 5.61 9.36 9.18
CA LEU A 146 6.27 8.75 10.34
C LEU A 146 6.64 9.79 11.42
N LEU A 147 6.99 11.01 10.99
CA LEU A 147 7.27 12.15 11.88
C LEU A 147 6.02 12.91 12.32
N LYS A 148 4.81 12.39 12.04
CA LYS A 148 3.52 13.04 12.33
C LYS A 148 3.37 14.43 11.68
N ARG A 149 4.00 14.64 10.52
CA ARG A 149 3.83 15.83 9.68
C ARG A 149 2.84 15.51 8.56
N SER A 150 1.96 16.47 8.26
CA SER A 150 1.03 16.35 7.14
C SER A 150 1.79 16.48 5.82
N PRO A 151 1.61 15.54 4.88
CA PRO A 151 2.14 15.71 3.53
C PRO A 151 1.39 16.82 2.78
N ASP A 152 2.04 17.39 1.79
CA ASP A 152 1.56 18.50 0.95
C ASP A 152 1.44 18.08 -0.54
N VAL A 153 1.08 19.03 -1.41
CA VAL A 153 0.95 18.78 -2.85
C VAL A 153 2.31 18.50 -3.52
N GLU A 154 3.41 19.01 -2.96
CA GLU A 154 4.75 18.69 -3.47
C GLU A 154 5.09 17.21 -3.21
N ASP A 155 4.73 16.69 -2.05
CA ASP A 155 4.87 15.25 -1.75
C ASP A 155 4.04 14.39 -2.71
N LEU A 156 2.86 14.87 -3.12
CA LEU A 156 2.03 14.18 -4.10
C LEU A 156 2.69 14.16 -5.48
N LYS A 157 3.39 15.23 -5.87
CA LYS A 157 4.14 15.30 -7.14
C LYS A 157 5.30 14.29 -7.16
N GLU A 158 5.87 13.93 -6.01
CA GLU A 158 6.88 12.85 -5.95
C GLU A 158 6.28 11.48 -6.27
N VAL A 159 5.04 11.21 -5.87
CA VAL A 159 4.39 9.90 -6.10
C VAL A 159 3.70 9.86 -7.46
N MET A 160 2.85 10.86 -7.74
CA MET A 160 2.03 10.98 -8.94
C MET A 160 2.24 12.37 -9.55
N PRO A 161 3.31 12.55 -10.35
CA PRO A 161 3.70 13.86 -10.89
C PRO A 161 2.60 14.53 -11.72
N GLN A 162 1.88 13.77 -12.56
CA GLN A 162 0.79 14.32 -13.39
C GLN A 162 -0.36 14.85 -12.55
N LEU A 163 -0.82 14.06 -11.58
CA LEU A 163 -1.91 14.44 -10.68
C LEU A 163 -1.51 15.66 -9.84
N GLY A 164 -0.32 15.65 -9.24
CA GLY A 164 0.17 16.76 -8.43
C GLY A 164 0.32 18.05 -9.24
N ARG A 165 0.75 17.99 -10.51
CA ARG A 165 0.77 19.16 -11.40
C ARG A 165 -0.63 19.68 -11.72
N GLY A 166 -1.59 18.79 -12.00
CA GLY A 166 -2.97 19.18 -12.29
C GLY A 166 -3.64 19.86 -11.10
N LEU A 167 -3.45 19.33 -9.89
CA LEU A 167 -3.97 19.95 -8.66
C LEU A 167 -3.29 21.29 -8.39
N GLN A 168 -1.98 21.42 -8.62
CA GLN A 168 -1.30 22.70 -8.50
C GLN A 168 -1.86 23.73 -9.49
N GLN A 169 -2.06 23.35 -10.75
CA GLN A 169 -2.67 24.22 -11.76
C GLN A 169 -4.07 24.68 -11.35
N MET A 170 -4.87 23.79 -10.75
CA MET A 170 -6.17 24.14 -10.20
C MET A 170 -6.04 25.13 -9.03
N MET A 171 -5.10 24.93 -8.11
CA MET A 171 -4.88 25.83 -6.97
C MET A 171 -4.41 27.22 -7.39
N ASP A 172 -3.58 27.29 -8.42
CA ASP A 172 -2.98 28.52 -8.95
C ASP A 172 -3.89 29.25 -9.98
N TYR A 173 -5.07 28.69 -10.28
CA TYR A 173 -5.99 29.27 -11.26
C TYR A 173 -6.77 30.45 -10.67
N GLU A 174 -6.59 31.64 -11.25
CA GLU A 174 -7.15 32.89 -10.74
C GLU A 174 -8.27 33.49 -11.60
N GLU A 175 -8.56 32.95 -12.79
CA GLU A 175 -9.60 33.47 -13.69
C GLU A 175 -11.03 33.10 -13.24
N ASP A 176 -12.00 33.96 -13.48
CA ASP A 176 -13.37 33.86 -12.94
C ASP A 176 -14.24 32.72 -13.51
N ASP A 177 -13.72 31.98 -14.48
CA ASP A 177 -14.36 30.83 -15.13
C ASP A 177 -13.90 29.48 -14.54
N PHE A 178 -13.35 29.47 -13.32
CA PHE A 178 -12.82 28.26 -12.66
C PHE A 178 -13.79 27.07 -12.69
N GLU A 179 -15.05 27.29 -12.29
CA GLU A 179 -16.06 26.25 -12.22
C GLU A 179 -16.35 25.64 -13.60
N ASP A 180 -16.34 26.48 -14.65
CA ASP A 180 -16.58 26.06 -16.03
C ASP A 180 -15.37 25.32 -16.62
N VAL A 181 -14.15 25.73 -16.26
CA VAL A 181 -12.91 25.11 -16.77
C VAL A 181 -12.66 23.75 -16.13
N PHE A 182 -12.81 23.62 -14.82
CA PHE A 182 -12.48 22.37 -14.12
C PHE A 182 -13.66 21.42 -13.98
N CYS A 183 -14.89 21.94 -13.81
CA CYS A 183 -16.12 21.15 -13.68
C CYS A 183 -16.01 19.96 -12.69
N GLN A 184 -15.30 20.13 -11.57
CA GLN A 184 -15.06 19.07 -10.59
C GLN A 184 -16.03 19.13 -9.40
N THR A 185 -16.26 17.99 -8.78
CA THR A 185 -16.93 17.84 -7.47
C THR A 185 -15.98 17.22 -6.45
N PHE A 186 -16.36 17.16 -5.17
CA PHE A 186 -15.58 16.48 -4.12
C PHE A 186 -15.75 14.94 -4.18
N GLU A 187 -15.65 14.38 -5.38
CA GLU A 187 -15.70 12.95 -5.68
C GLU A 187 -14.53 12.59 -6.58
N ILE A 188 -13.84 11.49 -6.29
CA ILE A 188 -12.75 10.97 -7.11
C ILE A 188 -13.11 9.60 -7.65
N SER A 189 -12.61 9.29 -8.84
CA SER A 189 -12.69 7.96 -9.44
C SER A 189 -11.38 7.21 -9.21
N VAL A 190 -11.46 6.08 -8.51
CA VAL A 190 -10.32 5.20 -8.22
C VAL A 190 -10.55 3.88 -8.93
N GLU A 191 -9.57 3.45 -9.73
CA GLU A 191 -9.58 2.13 -10.33
C GLU A 191 -9.10 1.08 -9.32
N SER A 192 -9.95 0.09 -9.04
CA SER A 192 -9.72 -1.00 -8.09
C SER A 192 -10.14 -2.31 -8.76
N PHE A 193 -9.18 -3.19 -9.01
CA PHE A 193 -9.40 -4.50 -9.69
C PHE A 193 -10.08 -4.43 -11.07
N GLY A 194 -9.82 -3.37 -11.84
CA GLY A 194 -10.42 -3.16 -13.17
C GLY A 194 -11.85 -2.59 -13.13
N GLU A 195 -12.34 -2.25 -11.93
CA GLU A 195 -13.59 -1.51 -11.74
C GLU A 195 -13.27 -0.08 -11.29
N ILE A 196 -13.97 0.89 -11.87
CA ILE A 196 -13.87 2.29 -11.45
C ILE A 196 -14.86 2.50 -10.31
N LYS A 197 -14.34 2.86 -9.13
CA LYS A 197 -15.14 3.21 -7.95
C LYS A 197 -15.09 4.70 -7.71
N ASN A 198 -16.25 5.31 -7.57
CA ASN A 198 -16.36 6.71 -7.17
C ASN A 198 -16.36 6.81 -5.64
N VAL A 199 -15.49 7.66 -5.10
CA VAL A 199 -15.28 7.85 -3.67
C VAL A 199 -15.45 9.33 -3.35
N GLU A 200 -16.41 9.64 -2.48
CA GLU A 200 -16.59 10.99 -1.98
C GLU A 200 -15.47 11.37 -0.99
N LEU A 201 -14.86 12.54 -1.21
CA LEU A 201 -13.79 13.09 -0.36
C LEU A 201 -14.35 13.74 0.91
N CYS A 202 -15.61 14.19 0.87
CA CYS A 202 -16.34 14.71 2.01
C CYS A 202 -17.80 14.26 1.95
N LYS A 203 -18.53 14.35 3.06
CA LYS A 203 -19.94 13.95 3.12
C LYS A 203 -20.78 14.70 2.07
N GLY A 204 -21.39 13.97 1.13
CA GLY A 204 -22.17 14.55 0.03
C GLY A 204 -21.31 15.21 -1.04
N GLY A 205 -20.05 14.79 -1.16
CA GLY A 205 -19.05 15.37 -2.05
C GLY A 205 -19.44 15.31 -3.52
N SER A 206 -20.18 14.27 -3.93
CA SER A 206 -20.71 14.12 -5.30
C SER A 206 -21.60 15.29 -5.75
N LYS A 207 -22.25 15.99 -4.81
CA LYS A 207 -23.14 17.13 -5.08
C LYS A 207 -22.49 18.49 -4.78
N LYS A 208 -21.27 18.49 -4.22
CA LYS A 208 -20.56 19.70 -3.85
C LYS A 208 -19.55 20.01 -4.95
N THR A 209 -19.76 21.12 -5.66
CA THR A 209 -18.83 21.60 -6.68
C THR A 209 -17.59 22.20 -6.04
N VAL A 210 -16.44 21.97 -6.69
CA VAL A 210 -15.20 22.65 -6.35
C VAL A 210 -15.27 24.07 -6.90
N THR A 211 -14.98 25.06 -6.05
CA THR A 211 -14.98 26.49 -6.37
C THR A 211 -13.68 27.12 -5.91
N LYS A 212 -13.37 28.33 -6.37
CA LYS A 212 -12.16 29.07 -5.92
C LYS A 212 -12.04 29.15 -4.40
N SER A 213 -13.17 29.25 -3.68
CA SER A 213 -13.20 29.40 -2.23
C SER A 213 -12.96 28.12 -1.45
N ASN A 214 -13.12 26.95 -2.08
CA ASN A 214 -13.09 25.65 -1.39
C ASN A 214 -12.06 24.66 -1.97
N ARG A 215 -11.26 25.10 -2.95
CA ARG A 215 -10.13 24.35 -3.51
C ARG A 215 -9.05 24.02 -2.48
#